data_AF-A0A7C1CS01-F1
#
_entry.id   AF-A0A7C1CS01-F1
#
_cell.length_a   1.000
_cell.length_b   1.000
_cell.length_c   1.000
_cell.angle_alpha   90.00
_cell.angle_beta   90.00
_cell.angle_gamma   90.00
#
_symmetry.space_group_name_H-M   'P 1'
#
loop_
_entity.id
_entity.type
_entity.pdbx_description
1 polymer ?
#
loop_
_entity_poly.entity_id
_entity_poly.type
_entity_poly.pdbx_seq_one_letter_code
_entity_poly.pdbx_strand_id
1 'polypeptide(L)' 'MELGKVGVKYNLIIVSDEIHSDLVFEGNTHFLIASLSEKLAAITITFSSMCKTFNLAGLASGFVIIPKQS' A
#
# COMPACT_ATOMS: atom_id res chain seq x y z
N MET A 1 -5.68 -11.80 3.21
CA MET A 1 -7.11 -11.52 2.92
C MET A 1 -7.96 -11.26 4.17
N GLU A 2 -7.71 -11.88 5.32
CA GLU A 2 -8.53 -11.67 6.52
C GLU A 2 -8.52 -10.23 7.05
N LEU A 3 -7.37 -9.55 7.06
CA LEU A 3 -7.28 -8.14 7.47
C LEU A 3 -8.19 -7.23 6.63
N GLY A 4 -8.17 -7.41 5.31
CA GLY A 4 -9.04 -6.66 4.40
C GLY A 4 -10.53 -6.92 4.64
N LYS A 5 -10.91 -8.17 4.95
CA LYS A 5 -12.30 -8.52 5.30
C LYS A 5 -12.74 -7.81 6.59
N VAL A 6 -11.89 -7.73 7.60
CA VAL A 6 -12.16 -6.98 8.83
C VAL A 6 -12.35 -5.50 8.52
N GLY A 7 -11.45 -4.92 7.72
CA GLY A 7 -11.54 -3.52 7.30
C GLY A 7 -12.87 -3.20 6.63
N VAL A 8 -13.29 -4.02 5.66
CA VAL A 8 -14.59 -3.85 4.98
C VAL A 8 -15.77 -4.05 5.94
N LYS A 9 -15.73 -5.10 6.78
CA LYS A 9 -16.83 -5.44 7.70
C LYS A 9 -17.12 -4.34 8.71
N TYR A 10 -16.07 -3.67 9.21
CA TYR A 10 -16.20 -2.64 10.25
C TYR A 10 -16.02 -1.22 9.70
N ASN A 11 -16.04 -1.04 8.38
CA ASN A 11 -15.89 0.26 7.71
C ASN A 11 -14.64 1.04 8.20
N LEU A 12 -13.52 0.34 8.31
CA LEU A 12 -12.24 0.91 8.70
C LEU A 12 -11.49 1.44 7.48
N ILE A 13 -10.64 2.43 7.71
CA ILE A 13 -9.64 2.88 6.74
C ILE A 13 -8.37 2.06 6.94
N ILE A 14 -7.82 1.52 5.86
CA ILE A 14 -6.53 0.84 5.84
C ILE A 14 -5.48 1.86 5.42
N VAL A 15 -4.50 2.10 6.28
CA VAL A 15 -3.27 2.82 5.94
C VAL A 15 -2.19 1.79 5.69
N SER A 16 -1.80 1.63 4.43
CA SER A 16 -0.79 0.65 4.00
C SER A 16 0.53 1.37 3.76
N ASP A 17 1.52 1.17 4.63
CA ASP A 17 2.90 1.61 4.39
C ASP A 17 3.62 0.53 3.58
N GLU A 18 3.85 0.84 2.31
CA GLU A 18 4.42 -0.08 1.32
C GLU A 18 5.74 0.46 0.76
N ILE A 19 6.49 1.26 1.53
CA ILE A 19 7.78 1.83 1.10
C ILE A 19 8.84 0.78 0.73
N HIS A 20 8.67 -0.47 1.18
CA HIS A 20 9.55 -1.59 0.88
C HIS A 20 9.02 -2.52 -0.22
N SER A 21 7.92 -2.17 -0.90
CA SER A 21 7.22 -3.02 -1.86
C SER A 21 8.10 -3.52 -3.01
N ASP A 22 9.14 -2.78 -3.37
CA ASP A 22 10.04 -3.12 -4.47
C ASP A 22 11.22 -4.01 -4.03
N LEU A 23 11.45 -4.15 -2.72
CA LEU A 23 12.53 -4.94 -2.14
C LEU A 23 12.03 -6.32 -1.72
N VAL A 24 11.67 -7.12 -2.71
CA VAL A 24 11.12 -8.47 -2.53
C VAL A 24 12.18 -9.52 -2.85
N PHE A 25 12.40 -10.46 -1.93
CA PHE A 25 13.35 -11.57 -2.16
C PHE A 25 12.82 -12.58 -3.17
N GLU A 26 13.74 -13.27 -3.84
CA GLU A 26 13.44 -14.28 -4.85
C GLU A 26 12.39 -15.30 -4.38
N GLY A 27 11.48 -15.65 -5.30
CA GLY A 27 10.38 -16.57 -5.03
C GLY A 27 9.17 -15.94 -4.31
N ASN A 28 9.23 -14.66 -3.95
CA ASN A 28 8.12 -13.95 -3.31
C ASN A 28 7.53 -12.89 -4.24
N THR A 29 6.27 -12.55 -3.98
CA THR A 29 5.56 -11.45 -4.65
C THR A 29 4.89 -10.59 -3.60
N HIS A 30 5.17 -9.29 -3.64
CA HIS A 30 4.43 -8.32 -2.85
C HIS A 30 3.12 -7.97 -3.57
N PHE A 31 2.01 -8.03 -2.85
CA PHE A 31 0.69 -7.66 -3.36
C PHE A 31 0.18 -6.42 -2.62
N LEU A 32 -0.08 -5.36 -3.38
CA LEU A 32 -0.68 -4.14 -2.83
C LEU A 32 -2.06 -4.46 -2.25
N ILE A 33 -2.37 -4.02 -1.03
CA ILE A 33 -3.69 -4.29 -0.44
C ILE A 33 -4.81 -3.72 -1.32
N ALA A 34 -4.58 -2.53 -1.88
CA ALA A 34 -5.51 -1.85 -2.78
C ALA A 34 -5.76 -2.61 -4.09
N SER A 35 -4.84 -3.46 -4.57
CA SER A 35 -5.02 -4.20 -5.83
C SER A 35 -5.84 -5.48 -5.68
N LEU A 36 -6.17 -5.90 -4.45
CA LEU A 36 -6.81 -7.19 -4.19
C LEU A 36 -8.33 -7.19 -4.49
N SER A 37 -9.01 -6.04 -4.44
CA SER A 37 -10.40 -5.87 -4.86
C SER A 37 -10.80 -4.39 -4.86
N GLU A 38 -11.84 -4.02 -5.62
CA GLU A 38 -12.38 -2.65 -5.60
C GLU A 38 -12.84 -2.19 -4.21
N LYS A 39 -13.41 -3.10 -3.41
CA LYS A 39 -13.82 -2.78 -2.02
C LYS A 39 -12.63 -2.42 -1.15
N LEU A 40 -11.50 -3.09 -1.32
CA LEU A 40 -10.27 -2.79 -0.60
C LEU A 40 -9.60 -1.52 -1.13
N ALA A 41 -9.56 -1.34 -2.45
CA ALA A 41 -9.09 -0.10 -3.08
C ALA A 41 -9.83 1.14 -2.53
N ALA A 42 -11.16 1.02 -2.34
CA ALA A 42 -12.00 2.10 -1.86
C ALA A 42 -11.76 2.50 -0.39
N ILE A 43 -11.11 1.66 0.41
CA ILE A 43 -10.84 1.90 1.83
C ILE A 43 -9.34 1.94 2.17
N THR A 44 -8.46 1.83 1.18
CA THR A 44 -7.01 1.74 1.38
C THR A 44 -6.32 3.02 0.88
N ILE A 45 -5.48 3.59 1.74
CA ILE A 45 -4.53 4.63 1.39
C ILE A 45 -3.14 3.98 1.42
N THR A 46 -2.44 4.00 0.30
CA THR A 46 -1.10 3.39 0.18
C THR A 46 -0.03 4.48 0.20
N PHE A 47 0.94 4.36 1.10
CA PHE A 47 2.14 5.19 1.19
C PHE A 47 3.31 4.45 0.56
N SER A 48 4.05 5.10 -0.32
CA SER A 48 5.25 4.52 -0.92
C SER A 48 6.27 5.60 -1.31
N SER A 49 7.47 5.18 -1.70
CA SER A 49 8.56 6.05 -2.10
C SER A 49 9.63 5.26 -2.85
N MET A 50 10.40 5.96 -3.69
CA MET A 50 11.63 5.44 -4.30
C MET A 50 12.82 5.37 -3.31
N CYS A 51 12.69 5.95 -2.11
CA CYS A 51 13.81 6.17 -1.19
C CYS A 51 14.52 4.88 -0.74
N LYS A 52 13.77 3.81 -0.44
CA LYS A 52 14.35 2.54 0.01
C LYS A 52 14.89 1.72 -1.15
N THR A 53 14.15 1.66 -2.24
CA THR A 53 14.50 0.93 -3.45
C THR A 53 15.79 1.44 -4.08
N PHE A 54 15.98 2.76 -4.14
CA PHE A 54 17.11 3.38 -4.85
C PHE A 54 18.14 4.04 -3.92
N ASN A 55 18.06 3.84 -2.61
CA ASN A 55 18.93 4.47 -1.60
C ASN A 55 18.93 6.01 -1.68
N LEU A 56 17.75 6.60 -1.87
CA LEU A 56 17.54 8.05 -2.04
C LEU A 56 16.87 8.73 -0.84
N ALA A 57 17.01 8.16 0.36
CA ALA A 57 16.34 8.66 1.57
C ALA A 57 16.62 10.15 1.89
N GLY A 58 17.78 10.68 1.46
CA GLY A 58 18.14 12.09 1.64
C GLY A 58 17.31 13.08 0.81
N LEU A 59 16.56 12.63 -0.21
CA LEU A 59 15.72 13.50 -1.05
C LEU A 59 14.41 13.91 -0.37
N ALA A 60 14.04 13.29 0.76
CA ALA A 60 12.79 13.55 1.49
C ALA A 60 11.54 13.53 0.58
N SER A 61 11.48 12.54 -0.33
CA SER A 61 10.39 12.40 -1.30
C SER A 61 9.59 11.12 -1.07
N GLY A 62 8.29 11.20 -1.26
CA GLY A 62 7.36 10.07 -1.19
C GLY A 62 6.04 10.45 -1.85
N PHE A 63 5.17 9.47 -2.04
CA PHE A 63 3.86 9.66 -2.64
C PHE A 63 2.82 8.81 -1.93
N VAL A 64 1.57 9.24 -2.09
CA VAL A 64 0.40 8.57 -1.53
C VAL A 64 -0.57 8.28 -2.66
N ILE A 65 -1.02 7.02 -2.74
CA ILE A 65 -2.02 6.58 -3.69
C ILE A 65 -3.36 6.48 -2.96
N ILE A 66 -4.34 7.26 -3.44
CA ILE A 66 -5.70 7.29 -2.92
C ILE A 66 -6.64 6.99 -4.10
N PRO A 67 -7.08 5.73 -4.28
CA PRO A 67 -7.88 5.33 -5.44
C PRO A 67 -9.26 5.99 -5.50
N LYS A 68 -9.79 6.38 -4.34
CA LYS A 68 -11.11 7.00 -4.20
C LYS A 68 -10.97 8.46 -3.81
N GLN A 69 -11.31 9.37 -4.72
CA GLN A 69 -11.62 10.77 -4.41
C GLN A 69 -13.13 10.91 -4.22
N SER A 70 -13.53 11.70 -3.23
CA SER A 70 -14.92 12.02 -2.88
C SER A 70 -15.70 12.63 -4.03
#